data_AF-A0A541CGR2-F1
#
_entry.id   AF-A0A541CGR2-F1
#
_cell.length_a   1.000
_cell.length_b   1.000
_cell.length_c   1.000
_cell.angle_alpha   90.00
_cell.angle_beta   90.00
_cell.angle_gamma   90.00
#
_symmetry.space_group_name_H-M   'P 1'
#
loop_
_entity.id
_entity.type
_entity.pdbx_description
1 polymer ?
#
loop_
_entity_poly.entity_id
_entity_poly.type
_entity_poly.pdbx_seq_one_letter_code
_entity_poly.pdbx_strand_id
1 'polypeptide(L)' 'MIAWRALQVVAVLALLACLDLALKASPLGGEGWNPGRLLYAGSGMVTALTLFALAAIGIGQRRLADRLARIEQSLARRP' A
#
# COMPACT_ATOMS: atom_id res chain seq x y z
N MET A 1 14.44 -9.98 5.45
CA MET A 1 14.46 -8.76 4.60
C MET A 1 13.77 -8.95 3.25
N ILE A 2 13.94 -10.11 2.60
CA ILE A 2 13.31 -10.43 1.31
C ILE A 2 11.77 -10.41 1.35
N ALA A 3 11.14 -11.02 2.36
CA ALA A 3 9.68 -11.04 2.49
C ALA A 3 9.06 -9.63 2.57
N TRP A 4 9.76 -8.69 3.21
CA TRP A 4 9.30 -7.31 3.35
C TRP A 4 9.40 -6.51 2.04
N ARG A 5 10.48 -6.71 1.28
CA ARG A 5 10.62 -6.11 -0.05
C ARG A 5 9.61 -6.69 -1.04
N ALA A 6 9.32 -7.99 -0.94
CA ALA A 6 8.25 -8.60 -1.72
C ALA A 6 6.88 -7.96 -1.41
N LEU A 7 6.57 -7.70 -0.14
CA LEU A 7 5.32 -7.03 0.26
C LEU A 7 5.18 -5.62 -0.34
N GLN A 8 6.28 -4.84 -0.37
CA GLN A 8 6.29 -3.51 -1.00
C GLN A 8 6.06 -3.59 -2.50
N VAL A 9 6.71 -4.52 -3.20
CA VAL A 9 6.52 -4.72 -4.64
C VAL A 9 5.07 -5.12 -4.94
N VAL A 10 4.51 -6.05 -4.17
CA VAL A 10 3.10 -6.45 -4.30
C VAL A 10 2.15 -5.28 -4.04
N ALA A 11 2.43 -4.44 -3.04
CA ALA A 11 1.63 -3.25 -2.77
C ALA A 11 1.66 -2.23 -3.93
N VAL A 12 2.82 -2.01 -4.55
CA VAL A 12 2.95 -1.13 -5.72
C VAL A 12 2.22 -1.70 -6.94
N LEU A 13 2.37 -3.00 -7.21
CA LEU A 13 1.65 -3.68 -8.29
C LEU A 13 0.13 -3.63 -8.08
N ALA A 14 -0.33 -3.81 -6.83
CA ALA A 14 -1.74 -3.69 -6.49
C ALA A 14 -2.27 -2.26 -6.69
N LEU A 15 -1.49 -1.23 -6.36
CA LEU A 15 -1.83 0.16 -6.62
C LEU A 15 -1.97 0.44 -8.12
N LEU A 16 -1.02 -0.03 -8.93
CA LEU A 16 -1.05 0.11 -10.39
C LEU A 16 -2.24 -0.61 -11.02
N ALA A 17 -2.56 -1.82 -10.54
CA ALA A 17 -3.75 -2.56 -10.98
C ALA A 17 -5.05 -1.82 -10.62
N CYS A 18 -5.12 -1.19 -9.44
CA CYS A 18 -6.26 -0.34 -9.08
C CYS A 18 -6.37 0.89 -9.97
N LEU A 19 -5.24 1.50 -10.33
CA LEU A 19 -5.22 2.64 -11.25
C LEU A 19 -5.74 2.26 -12.64
N ASP A 20 -5.30 1.12 -13.18
CA ASP A 20 -5.75 0.59 -14.47
C ASP A 20 -7.25 0.25 -14.45
N LEU A 21 -7.73 -0.37 -13.37
CA LEU A 21 -9.15 -0.67 -13.18
C LEU A 21 -9.99 0.60 -13.02
N ALA A 22 -9.51 1.60 -12.28
CA ALA A 22 -10.18 2.88 -12.13
C ALA A 22 -10.29 3.63 -13.47
N LEU A 23 -9.24 3.61 -14.29
CA LEU A 23 -9.25 4.18 -15.63
C LEU A 23 -10.22 3.45 -16.55
N LYS A 24 -10.23 2.11 -16.55
CA LYS A 24 -11.16 1.30 -17.35
C LYS A 24 -12.62 1.36 -16.89
N ALA A 25 -12.85 1.63 -15.61
CA ALA A 25 -14.18 1.79 -15.04
C ALA A 25 -14.68 3.25 -15.12
N SER A 26 -13.82 4.21 -15.49
CA SER A 26 -14.20 5.59 -15.65
C SER A 26 -15.09 5.77 -16.90
N PRO A 27 -16.15 6.59 -16.84
CA PRO A 27 -17.05 6.85 -17.97
C PRO A 27 -16.37 7.62 -19.12
N LEU A 28 -15.14 8.09 -18.93
CA LEU A 28 -14.34 8.80 -19.93
C LEU A 28 -13.69 7.85 -20.96
N GLY A 29 -13.75 6.52 -20.75
CA GLY A 29 -13.09 5.51 -21.59
C GLY A 29 -13.85 5.04 -22.84
N GLY A 30 -15.04 5.59 -23.13
CA GLY A 30 -15.84 5.24 -24.33
C GLY A 30 -16.76 4.02 -24.18
N GLU A 31 -17.31 3.55 -25.32
CA GLU A 31 -18.48 2.65 -25.50
C GLU A 31 -18.48 1.28 -24.77
N GLY A 32 -17.43 0.94 -24.01
CA GLY A 32 -17.30 -0.31 -23.23
C GLY A 32 -17.65 -0.20 -21.73
N TRP A 33 -18.27 0.90 -21.30
CA TRP A 33 -18.58 1.18 -19.90
C TRP A 33 -19.75 0.32 -19.38
N ASN A 34 -19.52 -0.43 -18.29
CA ASN A 34 -20.53 -1.26 -17.63
C ASN A 34 -20.45 -1.07 -16.10
N PRO A 35 -21.54 -0.70 -15.41
CA PRO A 35 -21.56 -0.50 -13.96
C PRO A 35 -21.14 -1.74 -13.15
N GLY A 36 -21.36 -2.95 -13.67
CA GLY A 36 -20.90 -4.19 -13.04
C GLY A 36 -19.37 -4.32 -12.98
N ARG A 37 -18.64 -3.76 -13.95
CA ARG A 37 -17.16 -3.71 -13.91
C ARG A 37 -16.67 -2.71 -12.89
N LEU A 38 -17.44 -1.66 -12.61
CA LEU A 38 -17.12 -0.65 -11.60
C LEU A 38 -17.25 -1.23 -10.19
N LEU A 39 -18.27 -2.06 -9.95
CA LEU A 39 -18.43 -2.81 -8.70
C LEU A 39 -17.33 -3.87 -8.51
N TYR A 40 -16.94 -4.57 -9.57
CA TYR A 40 -15.83 -5.53 -9.54
C TYR A 40 -14.46 -4.84 -9.34
N ALA A 41 -14.26 -3.68 -9.96
CA ALA A 41 -13.09 -2.83 -9.72
C ALA A 41 -13.06 -2.33 -8.27
N GLY A 42 -14.20 -1.89 -7.74
CA GLY A 42 -14.33 -1.42 -6.37
C GLY A 42 -14.02 -2.49 -5.32
N SER A 43 -14.48 -3.73 -5.52
CA SER A 43 -14.20 -4.82 -4.58
C SER A 43 -12.71 -5.20 -4.53
N GLY A 44 -12.03 -5.25 -5.67
CA GLY A 44 -10.58 -5.47 -5.74
C GLY A 44 -9.77 -4.29 -5.18
N MET A 45 -10.27 -3.06 -5.33
CA MET A 45 -9.64 -1.84 -4.85
C MET A 45 -9.54 -1.80 -3.32
N VAL A 46 -10.57 -2.25 -2.59
CA VAL A 46 -10.56 -2.31 -1.12
C VAL A 46 -9.46 -3.26 -0.63
N THR A 47 -9.31 -4.43 -1.24
CA THR A 47 -8.28 -5.40 -0.85
C THR A 47 -6.87 -4.86 -1.11
N ALA A 48 -6.66 -4.21 -2.26
CA ALA A 48 -5.38 -3.57 -2.59
C ALA A 48 -5.03 -2.41 -1.66
N LEU A 49 -6.00 -1.55 -1.32
CA LEU A 49 -5.83 -0.48 -0.34
C LEU A 49 -5.47 -1.01 1.05
N THR A 50 -6.07 -2.14 1.44
CA THR A 50 -5.78 -2.79 2.72
C THR A 50 -4.34 -3.32 2.76
N LEU A 51 -3.89 -4.00 1.70
CA LEU A 51 -2.51 -4.46 1.57
C LEU A 51 -1.51 -3.30 1.55
N PHE A 52 -1.86 -2.20 0.88
CA PHE A 52 -1.05 -0.99 0.86
C PHE A 52 -0.96 -0.34 2.25
N ALA A 53 -2.08 -0.24 2.98
CA ALA A 53 -2.11 0.30 4.34
C ALA A 53 -1.26 -0.55 5.30
N LEU A 54 -1.35 -1.88 5.22
CA LEU A 54 -0.51 -2.80 6.01
C LEU A 54 0.98 -2.62 5.69
N ALA A 55 1.33 -2.48 4.42
CA ALA A 55 2.70 -2.20 4.01
C ALA A 55 3.20 -0.85 4.55
N ALA A 56 2.39 0.21 4.47
CA ALA A 56 2.73 1.53 4.99
C ALA A 56 2.91 1.53 6.52
N ILE A 57 2.02 0.85 7.25
CA ILE A 57 2.09 0.70 8.71
C ILE A 57 3.39 0.01 9.12
N GLY A 58 3.79 -1.07 8.45
CA GLY A 58 5.05 -1.74 8.80
C GLY A 58 6.31 -0.93 8.46
N ILE A 59 6.28 -0.04 7.45
CA ILE A 59 7.37 0.94 7.22
C ILE A 59 7.44 1.92 8.40
N GLY A 60 6.29 2.41 8.85
CA GLY A 60 6.17 3.29 10.01
C GLY A 60 6.73 2.65 11.28
N GLN A 61 6.32 1.42 11.57
CA GLN A 61 6.80 0.66 12.74
C GLN A 61 8.32 0.47 12.73
N ARG A 62 8.90 0.17 11.57
CA ARG A 62 10.36 -0.02 11.46
C ARG A 62 11.13 1.28 11.68
N ARG A 63 10.66 2.39 11.11
CA ARG A 63 11.23 3.72 11.38
C ARG A 63 11.07 4.11 12.86
N LEU A 64 9.97 3.74 13.49
CA LEU A 64 9.74 3.99 14.91
C LEU A 64 10.73 3.21 15.77
N ALA A 65 10.95 1.92 15.47
CA ALA A 65 11.93 1.08 16.15
C ALA A 65 13.36 1.64 16.01
N ASP A 66 13.74 2.08 14.80
CA ASP A 66 15.06 2.69 14.56
C ASP A 66 15.24 4.03 15.30
N ARG A 67 14.15 4.76 15.58
CA ARG A 67 14.18 5.98 16.37
C ARG A 67 14.26 5.68 17.86
N LEU A 68 13.49 4.70 18.34
CA LEU A 68 13.53 4.23 19.73
C LEU A 68 14.93 3.71 20.09
N ALA A 69 15.53 2.87 19.26
CA ALA A 69 16.89 2.35 19.48
C ALA A 69 17.94 3.47 19.57
N ARG A 70 17.79 4.54 18.77
CA ARG A 70 18.66 5.71 18.85
C ARG A 70 18.46 6.53 20.13
N ILE A 71 17.21 6.64 20.59
CA ILE A 71 16.88 7.33 21.85
C ILE A 71 17.45 6.54 23.04
N GLU A 72 17.26 5.22 23.07
CA GLU A 72 17.84 4.34 24.09
C GLU A 72 19.36 4.46 24.15
N GLN A 73 20.04 4.41 22.99
CA GLN A 73 21.50 4.61 22.94
C GLN A 73 21.94 5.99 23.43
N SER A 74 21.14 7.02 23.19
CA SER A 74 21.44 8.38 23.64
C SER A 74 21.24 8.54 25.15
N LEU A 75 20.22 7.89 25.72
CA LEU A 75 19.98 7.82 27.16
C LEU A 75 21.06 7.00 27.87
N ALA A 76 21.46 5.86 27.31
CA ALA A 76 22.50 5.01 27.87
C ALA A 76 23.91 5.65 27.86
N ARG A 77 24.13 6.69 27.05
CA ARG A 77 25.38 7.46 26.99
C ARG A 77 25.38 8.71 27.88
N ARG A 78 24.27 9.03 28.55
CA ARG A 78 24.26 10.09 29.56
C ARG A 78 24.82 9.50 30.87
N PRO A 79 25.86 10.12 31.46
CA PRO A 79 26.43 9.66 32.74
C PRO A 79 25.46 9.81 33.90
#